data_AF-A0A5B1B9V5-F1
#
_entry.id   AF-A0A5B1B9V5-F1
#
_cell.length_a   1.000
_cell.length_b   1.000
_cell.length_c   1.000
_cell.angle_alpha   90.00
_cell.angle_beta   90.00
_cell.angle_gamma   90.00
#
_symmetry.space_group_name_H-M   'P 1'
#
loop_
_entity.id
_entity.type
_entity.pdbx_description
1 polymer ?
#
loop_
_entity_poly.entity_id
_entity_poly.type
_entity_poly.pdbx_seq_one_letter_code
_entity_poly.pdbx_strand_id
1 'polypeptide(L)'
;MKKHYLCLIVSAFLFIISCSDDDSSPEGLVNITPDPTEEIALDPTDISKNILIPGGNRVSGNAPSPNGTLTFSMDQTNQSAFQKNGFNINFEAPANYAGAYIQVKSKDNGETADEYWDVSPSNKSSHSNDHKRRRLLTHQTSKLNDQEIEIDVNFEDTVSAGTFCYLICIYDTDGNISEPIEVCVEVEAWGGNPNIIGTWNYTKRTRDGITEDTLGQEECDNTTVFCENEMELTVENAYCDTLLSLPIIFNADGTYSYAETSNYTNLDYQQTRENCIASFEEEGEEMYTSKGNWAYDEEEGRLTLVEFEYSEIDNGVSENGFEEDGYLLFDGKATITESSLIIEGEYNDDLETYIVEFHFNK
;
A
#
# COMPACT_ATOMS: atom_id res chain seq x y z
N MET A 1 -30.38 -42.91 66.54
CA MET A 1 -28.91 -42.94 66.44
C MET A 1 -28.52 -43.00 64.97
N LYS A 2 -27.38 -42.38 64.65
CA LYS A 2 -26.72 -42.18 63.35
C LYS A 2 -27.22 -41.00 62.51
N LYS A 3 -26.25 -40.10 62.31
CA LYS A 3 -26.22 -38.80 61.65
C LYS A 3 -25.92 -39.00 60.15
N HIS A 4 -26.26 -38.00 59.34
CA HIS A 4 -25.37 -37.14 58.53
C HIS A 4 -26.22 -36.48 57.41
N TYR A 5 -26.32 -35.14 57.41
CA TYR A 5 -25.76 -34.19 56.42
C TYR A 5 -26.25 -34.48 54.98
N LEU A 6 -26.71 -33.53 54.16
CA LEU A 6 -26.03 -32.29 53.76
C LEU A 6 -26.92 -31.51 52.76
N CYS A 7 -26.66 -30.20 52.61
CA CYS A 7 -26.94 -29.34 51.44
C CYS A 7 -28.37 -28.81 51.19
N LEU A 8 -28.63 -27.69 51.88
CA LEU A 8 -29.12 -26.40 51.37
C LEU A 8 -29.35 -26.31 49.85
N ILE A 9 -30.62 -26.10 49.49
CA ILE A 9 -31.09 -25.59 48.21
C ILE A 9 -30.91 -24.06 48.25
N VAL A 10 -29.92 -23.54 47.53
CA VAL A 10 -29.84 -22.11 47.17
C VAL A 10 -30.20 -22.02 45.70
N SER A 11 -31.45 -21.64 45.45
CA SER A 11 -31.97 -21.32 44.12
C SER A 11 -31.39 -19.98 43.69
N ALA A 12 -30.27 -19.99 42.98
CA ALA A 12 -29.74 -18.83 42.30
C ALA A 12 -30.58 -18.57 41.05
N PHE A 13 -31.39 -17.51 41.10
CA PHE A 13 -31.96 -16.87 39.92
C PHE A 13 -30.81 -16.33 39.07
N LEU A 14 -30.47 -17.03 37.98
CA LEU A 14 -29.71 -16.45 36.88
C LEU A 14 -30.68 -15.57 36.08
N PHE A 15 -30.62 -14.27 36.33
CA PHE A 15 -31.08 -13.27 35.39
C PHE A 15 -30.20 -13.39 34.15
N ILE A 16 -30.75 -13.99 33.09
CA ILE A 16 -30.31 -13.74 31.73
C ILE A 16 -30.66 -12.29 31.44
N ILE A 17 -29.71 -11.40 31.68
CA ILE A 17 -29.70 -10.07 31.07
C ILE A 17 -29.32 -10.34 29.62
N SER A 18 -30.35 -10.52 28.79
CA SER A 18 -30.24 -10.32 27.35
C SER A 18 -30.05 -8.82 27.16
N CYS A 19 -28.79 -8.36 27.11
CA CYS A 19 -28.50 -7.15 26.37
C CYS A 19 -28.75 -7.50 24.90
N SER A 20 -29.93 -7.17 24.39
CA SER A 20 -30.00 -6.81 22.98
C SER A 20 -29.24 -5.49 22.89
N ASP A 21 -27.98 -5.58 22.49
CA ASP A 21 -27.42 -4.46 21.76
C ASP A 21 -28.24 -4.39 20.48
N ASP A 22 -29.27 -3.54 20.51
CA ASP A 22 -29.85 -2.93 19.33
C ASP A 22 -28.74 -2.07 18.71
N ASP A 23 -27.72 -2.74 18.14
CA ASP A 23 -27.00 -2.17 17.03
C ASP A 23 -27.98 -2.22 15.88
N SER A 24 -28.60 -1.07 15.62
CA SER A 24 -29.20 -0.79 14.33
C SER A 24 -28.10 -0.97 13.28
N SER A 25 -27.96 -2.20 12.77
CA SER A 25 -27.23 -2.45 11.53
C SER A 25 -27.78 -1.46 10.50
N PRO A 26 -26.92 -0.77 9.72
CA PRO A 26 -27.40 0.02 8.60
C PRO A 26 -28.26 -0.90 7.75
N GLU A 27 -29.58 -0.63 7.68
CA GLU A 27 -30.48 -1.37 6.82
C GLU A 27 -29.97 -1.19 5.38
N GLY A 28 -29.27 -2.19 4.82
CA GLY A 28 -28.90 -2.24 3.41
C GLY A 28 -27.46 -2.60 3.05
N LEU A 29 -26.52 -2.73 4.02
CA LEU A 29 -25.19 -3.29 3.74
C LEU A 29 -25.20 -4.82 3.68
N VAL A 30 -24.47 -5.38 2.72
CA VAL A 30 -24.24 -6.83 2.64
C VAL A 30 -23.19 -7.22 3.68
N ASN A 31 -23.44 -8.29 4.45
CA ASN A 31 -22.42 -8.87 5.34
C ASN A 31 -21.22 -9.31 4.52
N ILE A 32 -20.06 -8.82 4.93
CA ILE A 32 -18.77 -9.10 4.30
C ILE A 32 -18.20 -10.37 4.93
N THR A 33 -17.72 -11.30 4.11
CA THR A 33 -17.06 -12.54 4.54
C THR A 33 -15.81 -12.73 3.69
N PRO A 34 -14.67 -13.18 4.27
CA PRO A 34 -13.43 -13.37 3.53
C PRO A 34 -13.61 -14.19 2.25
N ASP A 35 -12.85 -13.88 1.20
CA ASP A 35 -12.91 -14.66 -0.03
C ASP A 35 -12.30 -16.05 0.22
N PRO A 36 -13.06 -17.14 0.03
CA PRO A 36 -12.55 -18.48 0.31
C PRO A 36 -11.39 -18.91 -0.60
N THR A 37 -11.07 -18.15 -1.65
CA THR A 37 -9.91 -18.40 -2.52
C THR A 37 -8.59 -17.95 -1.88
N GLU A 38 -8.61 -16.94 -1.01
CA GLU A 38 -7.42 -16.45 -0.29
C GLU A 38 -6.92 -17.47 0.74
N GLU A 39 -7.83 -18.30 1.27
CA GLU A 39 -7.52 -19.35 2.24
C GLU A 39 -6.93 -20.64 1.63
N ILE A 40 -6.79 -20.71 0.30
CA ILE A 40 -6.27 -21.89 -0.38
C ILE A 40 -4.74 -21.91 -0.31
N ALA A 41 -4.17 -22.91 0.37
CA ALA A 41 -2.73 -23.12 0.35
C ALA A 41 -2.23 -23.40 -1.08
N LEU A 42 -1.33 -22.56 -1.57
CA LEU A 42 -0.76 -22.64 -2.91
C LEU A 42 0.39 -23.65 -2.95
N ASP A 43 0.54 -24.33 -4.09
CA ASP A 43 1.61 -25.29 -4.29
C ASP A 43 2.97 -24.56 -4.39
N PRO A 44 3.96 -24.89 -3.53
CA PRO A 44 5.23 -24.18 -3.51
C PRO A 44 5.99 -24.25 -4.83
N THR A 45 5.88 -25.36 -5.55
CA THR A 45 6.60 -25.59 -6.80
C THR A 45 5.98 -24.82 -7.95
N ASP A 46 4.66 -24.59 -7.91
CA ASP A 46 3.99 -23.76 -8.91
C ASP A 46 4.19 -22.27 -8.61
N ILE A 47 4.13 -21.86 -7.33
CA ILE A 47 4.47 -20.48 -6.94
C ILE A 47 5.91 -20.16 -7.27
N SER A 48 6.84 -21.06 -6.96
CA SER A 48 8.25 -20.80 -7.20
C SER A 48 8.60 -20.65 -8.69
N LYS A 49 7.78 -21.21 -9.60
CA LYS A 49 7.95 -21.01 -11.04
C LYS A 49 7.55 -19.62 -11.52
N ASN A 50 6.63 -18.99 -10.81
CA ASN A 50 5.95 -17.78 -11.23
C ASN A 50 6.32 -16.57 -10.35
N ILE A 51 7.38 -16.71 -9.54
CA ILE A 51 7.98 -15.60 -8.80
C ILE A 51 9.17 -15.05 -9.59
N LEU A 52 9.23 -13.72 -9.68
CA LEU A 52 10.31 -12.95 -10.25
C LEU A 52 10.93 -12.08 -9.15
N ILE A 53 12.22 -12.28 -8.86
CA ILE A 53 12.97 -11.42 -7.95
C ILE A 53 14.03 -10.70 -8.77
N PRO A 54 13.87 -9.39 -9.06
CA PRO A 54 14.84 -8.64 -9.84
C PRO A 54 16.27 -8.80 -9.31
N GLY A 55 17.16 -9.26 -10.19
CA GLY A 55 18.56 -9.55 -9.88
C GLY A 55 18.83 -10.81 -9.03
N GLY A 56 17.79 -11.53 -8.58
CA GLY A 56 17.93 -12.81 -7.90
C GLY A 56 18.30 -13.95 -8.87
N ASN A 57 19.24 -14.80 -8.47
CA ASN A 57 19.60 -15.98 -9.24
C ASN A 57 18.83 -17.20 -8.73
N ARG A 58 18.06 -17.84 -9.60
CA ARG A 58 17.33 -19.07 -9.28
C ARG A 58 18.27 -20.28 -9.30
N VAL A 59 18.29 -21.03 -8.21
CA VAL A 59 19.18 -22.19 -8.01
C VAL A 59 18.36 -23.42 -7.64
N SER A 60 18.60 -24.53 -8.33
CA SER A 60 17.91 -25.80 -8.04
C SER A 60 18.40 -26.45 -6.74
N GLY A 61 17.48 -27.08 -6.01
CA GLY A 61 17.71 -27.72 -4.73
C GLY A 61 17.29 -26.85 -3.55
N ASN A 62 17.70 -27.25 -2.34
CA ASN A 62 17.37 -26.51 -1.12
C ASN A 62 18.34 -25.35 -0.88
N ALA A 63 17.85 -24.30 -0.24
CA ALA A 63 18.68 -23.20 0.23
C ALA A 63 19.82 -23.72 1.14
N PRO A 64 21.01 -23.09 1.12
CA PRO A 64 22.12 -23.47 1.97
C PRO A 64 21.76 -23.49 3.46
N SER A 65 22.27 -24.50 4.18
CA SER A 65 21.99 -24.64 5.62
C SER A 65 22.75 -23.60 6.46
N PRO A 66 22.16 -23.12 7.57
CA PRO A 66 22.83 -22.23 8.53
C PRO A 66 24.15 -22.82 9.03
N ASN A 67 25.18 -21.99 9.17
CA ASN A 67 26.53 -22.44 9.53
C ASN A 67 27.26 -21.50 10.51
N GLY A 68 26.63 -20.41 10.94
CA GLY A 68 27.27 -19.35 11.72
C GLY A 68 26.40 -18.80 12.85
N THR A 69 26.88 -17.74 13.49
CA THR A 69 26.16 -17.01 14.56
C THR A 69 25.52 -15.71 14.04
N LEU A 70 25.23 -15.64 12.75
CA LEU A 70 24.64 -14.45 12.14
C LEU A 70 23.22 -14.30 12.67
N THR A 71 22.98 -13.25 13.44
CA THR A 71 21.65 -12.94 13.96
C THR A 71 20.84 -12.26 12.87
N PHE A 72 19.64 -12.75 12.64
CA PHE A 72 18.67 -12.18 11.72
C PHE A 72 17.29 -12.21 12.39
N SER A 73 16.52 -11.16 12.19
CA SER A 73 15.16 -11.02 12.70
C SER A 73 14.34 -10.19 11.70
N MET A 74 13.05 -10.46 11.65
CA MET A 74 12.07 -9.68 10.90
C MET A 74 10.93 -9.29 11.85
N ASP A 75 10.42 -8.08 11.68
CA ASP A 75 9.34 -7.56 12.53
C ASP A 75 7.98 -8.13 12.12
N GLN A 76 7.81 -8.49 10.85
CA GLN A 76 6.59 -9.08 10.30
C GLN A 76 6.88 -10.49 9.76
N THR A 77 5.97 -11.42 10.09
CA THR A 77 5.99 -12.82 9.63
C THR A 77 4.73 -13.21 8.88
N ASN A 78 3.83 -12.25 8.65
CA ASN A 78 2.69 -12.34 7.75
C ASN A 78 2.61 -11.03 6.95
N GLN A 79 2.21 -11.11 5.69
CA GLN A 79 2.01 -9.95 4.83
C GLN A 79 1.07 -10.31 3.66
N SER A 80 0.45 -9.29 3.07
CA SER A 80 -0.31 -9.43 1.83
C SER A 80 0.59 -9.31 0.60
N ALA A 81 0.13 -9.92 -0.48
CA ALA A 81 0.68 -9.80 -1.82
C ALA A 81 -0.47 -9.69 -2.81
N PHE A 82 -0.20 -9.11 -3.97
CA PHE A 82 -1.24 -8.86 -4.96
C PHE A 82 -0.94 -9.62 -6.24
N GLN A 83 -1.96 -10.15 -6.89
CA GLN A 83 -1.74 -10.89 -8.14
C GLN A 83 -1.01 -10.00 -9.15
N LYS A 84 -0.03 -10.55 -9.88
CA LYS A 84 0.87 -9.84 -10.80
C LYS A 84 1.86 -8.86 -10.14
N ASN A 85 1.43 -8.08 -9.14
CA ASN A 85 2.29 -7.10 -8.47
C ASN A 85 3.21 -7.72 -7.41
N GLY A 86 2.78 -8.80 -6.75
CA GLY A 86 3.58 -9.47 -5.75
C GLY A 86 3.67 -8.70 -4.44
N PHE A 87 4.85 -8.62 -3.85
CA PHE A 87 5.10 -8.03 -2.52
C PHE A 87 6.57 -7.65 -2.33
N ASN A 88 6.83 -6.85 -1.29
CA ASN A 88 8.19 -6.48 -0.89
C ASN A 88 8.59 -7.16 0.41
N ILE A 89 9.84 -7.60 0.49
CA ILE A 89 10.46 -8.11 1.72
C ILE A 89 11.35 -7.03 2.30
N ASN A 90 10.98 -6.51 3.46
CA ASN A 90 11.72 -5.46 4.16
C ASN A 90 12.36 -5.98 5.44
N PHE A 91 13.65 -5.68 5.64
CA PHE A 91 14.36 -6.00 6.88
C PHE A 91 15.60 -5.14 7.08
N GLU A 92 16.04 -5.00 8.32
CA GLU A 92 17.33 -4.41 8.65
C GLU A 92 18.45 -5.44 8.50
N ALA A 93 19.51 -5.06 7.76
CA ALA A 93 20.64 -5.93 7.52
C ALA A 93 21.90 -5.45 8.27
N PRO A 94 22.74 -6.39 8.77
CA PRO A 94 24.00 -6.05 9.39
C PRO A 94 25.00 -5.48 8.36
N ALA A 95 25.99 -4.71 8.83
CA ALA A 95 26.97 -4.04 7.96
C ALA A 95 27.78 -4.97 7.03
N ASN A 96 27.88 -6.27 7.36
CA ASN A 96 28.57 -7.28 6.57
C ASN A 96 27.62 -8.12 5.67
N TYR A 97 26.36 -7.70 5.51
CA TYR A 97 25.38 -8.34 4.63
C TYR A 97 25.90 -8.50 3.20
N ALA A 98 25.81 -9.72 2.69
CA ALA A 98 26.23 -10.09 1.35
C ALA A 98 25.11 -10.68 0.49
N GLY A 99 23.91 -10.87 1.05
CA GLY A 99 22.73 -11.29 0.30
C GLY A 99 21.77 -12.12 1.14
N ALA A 100 20.71 -12.61 0.49
CA ALA A 100 19.68 -13.44 1.10
C ALA A 100 19.37 -14.66 0.23
N TYR A 101 19.01 -15.76 0.88
CA TYR A 101 18.39 -16.91 0.23
C TYR A 101 16.90 -16.93 0.54
N ILE A 102 16.06 -17.08 -0.48
CA ILE A 102 14.60 -17.15 -0.36
C ILE A 102 14.12 -18.47 -0.96
N GLN A 103 13.32 -19.24 -0.22
CA GLN A 103 12.76 -20.51 -0.69
C GLN A 103 11.28 -20.62 -0.33
N VAL A 104 10.44 -20.86 -1.34
CA VAL A 104 8.99 -21.01 -1.15
C VAL A 104 8.66 -22.30 -0.40
N LYS A 105 7.65 -22.23 0.47
CA LYS A 105 7.19 -23.28 1.37
C LYS A 105 5.66 -23.30 1.43
N SER A 106 5.07 -24.48 1.56
CA SER A 106 3.63 -24.63 1.75
C SER A 106 3.24 -24.25 3.17
N LYS A 107 2.15 -23.50 3.31
CA LYS A 107 1.54 -23.15 4.60
C LYS A 107 1.02 -24.39 5.35
N ASP A 108 0.50 -25.39 4.62
CA ASP A 108 -0.23 -26.53 5.21
C ASP A 108 0.66 -27.69 5.64
N ASN A 109 1.58 -28.12 4.77
CA ASN A 109 2.35 -29.36 4.98
C ASN A 109 3.85 -29.11 5.20
N GLY A 110 4.29 -27.86 5.04
CA GLY A 110 5.68 -27.42 5.20
C GLY A 110 6.65 -27.94 4.14
N GLU A 111 6.16 -28.49 3.03
CA GLU A 111 6.99 -28.85 1.87
C GLU A 111 7.56 -27.59 1.23
N THR A 112 8.81 -27.65 0.77
CA THR A 112 9.49 -26.54 0.10
C THR A 112 9.56 -26.80 -1.40
N ALA A 113 9.61 -25.72 -2.19
CA ALA A 113 9.95 -25.81 -3.60
C ALA A 113 11.35 -26.42 -3.79
N ASP A 114 11.57 -27.15 -4.90
CA ASP A 114 12.86 -27.76 -5.25
C ASP A 114 13.88 -26.74 -5.81
N GLU A 115 13.79 -25.49 -5.39
CA GLU A 115 14.65 -24.37 -5.79
C GLU A 115 14.55 -23.20 -4.81
N TYR A 116 15.52 -22.30 -4.90
CA TYR A 116 15.58 -21.07 -4.12
C TYR A 116 16.17 -19.93 -4.95
N TRP A 117 16.05 -18.69 -4.45
CA TRP A 117 16.71 -17.51 -5.02
C TRP A 117 17.90 -17.12 -4.17
N ASP A 118 19.02 -16.85 -4.83
CA ASP A 118 20.20 -16.19 -4.28
C ASP A 118 20.17 -14.71 -4.69
N VAL A 119 19.88 -13.83 -3.72
CA VAL A 119 19.66 -12.40 -3.92
C VAL A 119 20.84 -11.60 -3.41
N SER A 120 21.54 -10.92 -4.31
CA SER A 120 22.70 -10.10 -3.97
C SER A 120 22.34 -8.65 -3.58
N PRO A 121 23.19 -7.93 -2.80
CA PRO A 121 22.89 -6.59 -2.27
C PRO A 121 22.87 -5.52 -3.35
N SER A 122 23.47 -5.77 -4.52
CA SER A 122 23.41 -4.89 -5.68
C SER A 122 22.01 -4.78 -6.30
N ASN A 123 21.07 -5.58 -5.81
CA ASN A 123 19.68 -5.61 -6.24
C ASN A 123 18.79 -4.73 -5.35
N LYS A 124 19.35 -3.67 -4.73
CA LYS A 124 18.51 -2.61 -4.17
C LYS A 124 17.52 -2.20 -5.25
N SER A 125 16.23 -2.23 -4.92
CA SER A 125 15.13 -1.87 -5.81
C SER A 125 15.54 -0.68 -6.67
N SER A 126 15.74 -0.89 -7.96
CA SER A 126 15.97 0.21 -8.90
C SER A 126 14.63 0.75 -9.37
N HIS A 127 13.69 0.96 -8.46
CA HIS A 127 12.55 1.81 -8.73
C HIS A 127 12.95 3.27 -8.45
N SER A 128 14.02 3.71 -9.13
CA SER A 128 14.25 5.13 -9.40
C SER A 128 13.51 5.51 -10.68
N ASN A 129 12.24 5.15 -10.79
CA ASN A 129 11.31 5.89 -11.63
C ASN A 129 10.49 6.77 -10.70
N ASP A 130 11.21 7.61 -9.95
CA ASP A 130 10.69 8.81 -9.31
C ASP A 130 10.36 9.82 -10.43
N HIS A 131 9.45 9.41 -11.34
CA HIS A 131 8.58 10.39 -11.95
C HIS A 131 7.81 10.96 -10.78
N LYS A 132 8.04 12.23 -10.47
CA LYS A 132 7.38 13.01 -9.43
C LYS A 132 5.85 13.04 -9.63
N ARG A 133 5.18 11.91 -9.53
CA ARG A 133 3.72 11.76 -9.60
C ARG A 133 3.19 11.86 -8.19
N ARG A 134 3.30 13.05 -7.61
CA ARG A 134 2.68 13.35 -6.33
C ARG A 134 1.17 13.56 -6.60
N ARG A 135 0.42 12.46 -6.73
CA ARG A 135 -1.05 12.49 -6.87
C ARG A 135 -1.71 12.37 -5.52
N LEU A 136 -2.99 12.73 -5.45
CA LEU A 136 -3.71 12.81 -4.18
C LEU A 136 -3.71 11.47 -3.41
N LEU A 137 -3.81 10.34 -4.13
CA LEU A 137 -3.91 9.00 -3.55
C LEU A 137 -2.59 8.25 -3.42
N THR A 138 -1.49 8.79 -3.97
CA THR A 138 -0.21 8.08 -4.02
C THR A 138 0.35 7.89 -2.62
N HIS A 139 0.44 6.63 -2.17
CA HIS A 139 1.07 6.26 -0.92
C HIS A 139 2.56 6.65 -0.93
N GLN A 140 3.00 7.45 0.04
CA GLN A 140 4.42 7.79 0.20
C GLN A 140 5.05 6.81 1.18
N THR A 141 5.85 5.87 0.68
CA THR A 141 6.73 5.07 1.53
C THR A 141 7.97 5.88 1.92
N SER A 142 8.40 5.73 3.17
CA SER A 142 9.57 6.42 3.72
C SER A 142 10.85 6.06 2.97
N LYS A 143 11.80 7.00 2.94
CA LYS A 143 13.19 6.68 2.53
C LYS A 143 13.73 5.58 3.42
N LEU A 144 14.05 4.43 2.82
CA LEU A 144 14.79 3.36 3.47
C LEU A 144 16.07 3.94 4.08
N ASN A 145 16.35 3.63 5.35
CA ASN A 145 17.62 4.02 5.95
C ASN A 145 18.79 3.23 5.30
N ASP A 146 20.04 3.65 5.48
CA ASP A 146 21.20 3.01 4.80
C ASP A 146 21.37 1.50 5.11
N GLN A 147 20.72 0.98 6.15
CA GLN A 147 20.77 -0.41 6.62
C GLN A 147 19.52 -1.22 6.27
N GLU A 148 18.47 -0.58 5.78
CA GLU A 148 17.23 -1.23 5.41
C GLU A 148 17.36 -1.83 4.00
N ILE A 149 16.99 -3.09 3.89
CA ILE A 149 17.01 -3.85 2.65
C ILE A 149 15.56 -4.12 2.24
N GLU A 150 15.25 -3.75 1.01
CA GLU A 150 14.02 -4.10 0.31
C GLU A 150 14.35 -5.07 -0.81
N ILE A 151 13.67 -6.21 -0.83
CA ILE A 151 13.69 -7.17 -1.93
C ILE A 151 12.31 -7.18 -2.57
N ASP A 152 12.25 -6.76 -3.83
CA ASP A 152 11.05 -6.77 -4.66
C ASP A 152 10.77 -8.19 -5.17
N VAL A 153 9.54 -8.67 -5.00
CA VAL A 153 9.11 -10.01 -5.39
C VAL A 153 7.84 -9.89 -6.23
N ASN A 154 7.98 -9.91 -7.55
CA ASN A 154 6.86 -9.83 -8.49
C ASN A 154 6.28 -11.21 -8.81
N PHE A 155 5.02 -11.24 -9.23
CA PHE A 155 4.35 -12.45 -9.69
C PHE A 155 4.16 -12.42 -11.20
N GLU A 156 4.34 -13.55 -11.87
CA GLU A 156 3.80 -13.73 -13.21
C GLU A 156 2.26 -13.79 -13.17
N ASP A 157 1.61 -13.54 -14.32
CA ASP A 157 0.15 -13.48 -14.50
C ASP A 157 -0.62 -14.73 -13.99
N THR A 158 0.07 -15.84 -13.73
CA THR A 158 -0.52 -17.12 -13.38
C THR A 158 -0.67 -17.37 -11.87
N VAL A 159 -0.14 -16.49 -11.01
CA VAL A 159 -0.32 -16.64 -9.55
C VAL A 159 -1.76 -16.28 -9.17
N SER A 160 -2.48 -17.26 -8.63
CA SER A 160 -3.84 -17.07 -8.12
C SER A 160 -3.84 -16.53 -6.69
N ALA A 161 -4.98 -15.98 -6.26
CA ALA A 161 -5.26 -15.78 -4.84
C ALA A 161 -5.09 -17.09 -4.05
N GLY A 162 -4.68 -16.96 -2.79
CA GLY A 162 -4.35 -18.08 -1.91
C GLY A 162 -3.19 -17.75 -0.97
N THR A 163 -2.72 -18.72 -0.20
CA THR A 163 -1.66 -18.50 0.79
C THR A 163 -0.45 -19.41 0.59
N PHE A 164 0.74 -18.91 0.90
CA PHE A 164 1.96 -19.70 0.98
C PHE A 164 2.88 -19.11 2.05
N CYS A 165 4.02 -19.74 2.32
CA CYS A 165 5.07 -19.12 3.12
C CYS A 165 6.40 -19.18 2.37
N TYR A 166 7.36 -18.38 2.77
CA TYR A 166 8.74 -18.52 2.31
C TYR A 166 9.68 -18.56 3.50
N LEU A 167 10.80 -19.24 3.30
CA LEU A 167 11.93 -19.23 4.21
C LEU A 167 12.93 -18.21 3.68
N ILE A 168 13.37 -17.29 4.53
CA ILE A 168 14.43 -16.35 4.24
C ILE A 168 15.57 -16.49 5.25
N CYS A 169 16.80 -16.60 4.76
CA CYS A 169 17.99 -16.42 5.58
C CYS A 169 18.94 -15.43 4.90
N ILE A 170 19.69 -14.69 5.69
CA ILE A 170 20.71 -13.78 5.18
C ILE A 170 22.09 -14.44 5.29
N TYR A 171 23.02 -14.02 4.45
CA TYR A 171 24.42 -14.43 4.54
C TYR A 171 25.35 -13.23 4.46
N ASP A 172 26.52 -13.36 5.08
CA ASP A 172 27.54 -12.31 5.13
C ASP A 172 28.70 -12.55 4.17
N THR A 173 29.61 -11.57 4.08
CA THR A 173 30.79 -11.63 3.20
C THR A 173 31.78 -12.73 3.55
N ASP A 174 31.71 -13.28 4.77
CA ASP A 174 32.56 -14.38 5.24
C ASP A 174 31.91 -15.75 4.99
N GLY A 175 30.68 -15.78 4.46
CA GLY A 175 29.91 -16.98 4.16
C GLY A 175 29.17 -17.57 5.36
N ASN A 176 29.00 -16.81 6.45
CA ASN A 176 28.12 -17.20 7.55
C ASN A 176 26.66 -17.00 7.13
N ILE A 177 25.81 -17.96 7.45
CA ILE A 177 24.37 -17.97 7.12
C ILE A 177 23.55 -17.97 8.42
N SER A 178 22.53 -17.13 8.49
CA SER A 178 21.61 -17.04 9.63
C SER A 178 20.67 -18.25 9.70
N GLU A 179 20.00 -18.42 10.84
CA GLU A 179 18.82 -19.29 10.90
C GLU A 179 17.72 -18.75 9.95
N PRO A 180 16.92 -19.63 9.32
CA PRO A 180 15.84 -19.20 8.45
C PRO A 180 14.67 -18.66 9.26
N ILE A 181 14.05 -17.60 8.74
CA ILE A 181 12.79 -17.05 9.21
C ILE A 181 11.71 -17.47 8.23
N GLU A 182 10.59 -17.95 8.76
CA GLU A 182 9.39 -18.23 7.99
C GLU A 182 8.48 -17.01 7.98
N VAL A 183 8.05 -16.60 6.79
CA VAL A 183 7.10 -15.52 6.58
C VAL A 183 6.00 -16.04 5.69
N CYS A 184 4.74 -15.87 6.09
CA CYS A 184 3.59 -16.28 5.31
C CYS A 184 3.02 -15.10 4.51
N VAL A 185 2.56 -15.41 3.32
CA VAL A 185 2.04 -14.47 2.34
C VAL A 185 0.61 -14.89 2.00
N GLU A 186 -0.29 -13.93 2.09
CA GLU A 186 -1.64 -14.03 1.54
C GLU A 186 -1.69 -13.29 0.21
N VAL A 187 -2.04 -13.99 -0.86
CA VAL A 187 -2.25 -13.39 -2.17
C VAL A 187 -3.72 -13.02 -2.26
N GLU A 188 -3.99 -11.72 -2.20
CA GLU A 188 -5.34 -11.17 -2.20
C GLU A 188 -6.06 -11.45 -3.53
N ALA A 189 -7.35 -11.73 -3.45
CA ALA A 189 -8.22 -11.75 -4.63
C ALA A 189 -8.58 -10.31 -5.02
N TRP A 190 -8.69 -10.06 -6.32
CA TRP A 190 -9.25 -8.79 -6.78
C TRP A 190 -10.74 -8.72 -6.46
N GLY A 191 -11.15 -7.65 -5.78
CA GLY A 191 -12.50 -7.49 -5.26
C GLY A 191 -12.56 -7.61 -3.75
N GLY A 192 -13.55 -8.36 -3.24
CA GLY A 192 -13.74 -8.61 -1.81
C GLY A 192 -15.03 -7.99 -1.26
N ASN A 193 -15.11 -6.65 -1.19
CA ASN A 193 -16.26 -5.96 -0.60
C ASN A 193 -17.31 -5.48 -1.63
N PRO A 194 -18.49 -6.10 -1.76
CA PRO A 194 -19.50 -5.68 -2.75
C PRO A 194 -20.08 -4.28 -2.47
N ASN A 195 -19.96 -3.77 -1.24
CA ASN A 195 -20.50 -2.47 -0.87
C ASN A 195 -19.67 -1.31 -1.49
N ILE A 196 -18.41 -1.55 -1.87
CA ILE A 196 -17.56 -0.54 -2.52
C ILE A 196 -17.89 -0.33 -4.00
N ILE A 197 -18.60 -1.28 -4.63
CA ILE A 197 -18.87 -1.23 -6.07
C ILE A 197 -19.72 0.00 -6.42
N GLY A 198 -19.28 0.76 -7.41
CA GLY A 198 -19.95 1.98 -7.88
C GLY A 198 -18.98 3.12 -8.16
N THR A 199 -19.55 4.31 -8.35
CA THR A 199 -18.79 5.54 -8.55
C THR A 199 -18.81 6.35 -7.26
N TRP A 200 -17.65 6.82 -6.83
CA TRP A 200 -17.47 7.64 -5.64
C TRP A 200 -16.79 8.94 -6.02
N ASN A 201 -17.37 10.04 -5.61
CA ASN A 201 -16.87 11.37 -5.89
C ASN A 201 -16.20 11.92 -4.65
N TYR A 202 -14.96 12.35 -4.82
CA TYR A 202 -14.20 13.02 -3.77
C TYR A 202 -14.92 14.24 -3.20
N THR A 203 -14.72 14.50 -1.92
CA THR A 203 -15.29 15.65 -1.22
C THR A 203 -14.25 16.47 -0.47
N LYS A 204 -13.35 15.82 0.28
CA LYS A 204 -12.35 16.49 1.12
C LYS A 204 -11.24 15.53 1.56
N ARG A 205 -10.10 16.12 1.96
CA ARG A 205 -9.01 15.45 2.68
C ARG A 205 -8.96 15.96 4.12
N THR A 206 -8.70 15.06 5.06
CA THR A 206 -8.37 15.45 6.42
C THR A 206 -7.05 14.85 6.86
N ARG A 207 -6.23 15.64 7.56
CA ARG A 207 -5.02 15.17 8.26
C ARG A 207 -5.25 15.28 9.76
N ASP A 208 -5.11 14.16 10.47
CA ASP A 208 -5.33 14.08 11.93
C ASP A 208 -6.68 14.71 12.37
N GLY A 209 -7.72 14.50 11.55
CA GLY A 209 -9.07 15.03 11.76
C GLY A 209 -9.29 16.51 11.39
N ILE A 210 -8.26 17.20 10.88
CA ILE A 210 -8.35 18.59 10.41
C ILE A 210 -8.53 18.57 8.89
N THR A 211 -9.54 19.28 8.37
CA THR A 211 -9.73 19.42 6.92
C THR A 211 -8.60 20.24 6.32
N GLU A 212 -7.90 19.66 5.34
CA GLU A 212 -6.79 20.30 4.64
C GLU A 212 -7.21 20.89 3.31
N ASP A 213 -8.03 20.17 2.55
CA ASP A 213 -8.55 20.62 1.27
C ASP A 213 -10.00 20.17 1.10
N THR A 214 -10.71 20.84 0.18
CA THR A 214 -12.04 20.46 -0.25
C THR A 214 -12.16 20.61 -1.76
N LEU A 215 -13.04 19.81 -2.37
CA LEU A 215 -13.26 19.87 -3.81
C LEU A 215 -13.66 21.29 -4.25
N GLY A 216 -12.93 21.85 -5.21
CA GLY A 216 -13.16 23.19 -5.77
C GLY A 216 -12.65 24.35 -4.91
N GLN A 217 -11.94 24.08 -3.81
CA GLN A 217 -11.23 25.09 -3.04
C GLN A 217 -9.83 25.28 -3.61
N GLU A 218 -9.45 26.54 -3.82
CA GLU A 218 -8.09 26.91 -4.23
C GLU A 218 -7.16 26.90 -3.01
N GLU A 219 -6.07 26.15 -3.12
CA GLU A 219 -5.00 26.07 -2.14
C GLU A 219 -3.76 26.76 -2.71
N CYS A 220 -3.19 27.70 -1.97
CA CYS A 220 -2.09 28.54 -2.45
C CYS A 220 -0.90 28.57 -1.47
N ASP A 221 0.29 28.39 -2.01
CA ASP A 221 1.55 28.52 -1.30
C ASP A 221 2.26 29.83 -1.63
N ASN A 222 2.90 30.42 -0.62
CA ASN A 222 3.72 31.61 -0.76
C ASN A 222 5.18 31.23 -1.04
N THR A 223 5.94 32.12 -1.68
CA THR A 223 7.39 31.92 -1.87
C THR A 223 8.19 33.21 -1.74
N THR A 224 9.51 33.07 -1.63
CA THR A 224 10.45 34.19 -1.65
C THR A 224 11.38 34.05 -2.84
N VAL A 225 11.41 35.08 -3.69
CA VAL A 225 12.29 35.17 -4.85
C VAL A 225 13.46 36.10 -4.54
N PHE A 226 14.68 35.63 -4.80
CA PHE A 226 15.89 36.46 -4.77
C PHE A 226 16.11 37.09 -6.14
N CYS A 227 15.80 38.37 -6.26
CA CYS A 227 15.90 39.13 -7.49
C CYS A 227 17.36 39.37 -7.92
N GLU A 228 17.58 39.67 -9.21
CA GLU A 228 18.94 39.95 -9.72
C GLU A 228 19.58 41.23 -9.16
N ASN A 229 18.75 42.14 -8.64
CA ASN A 229 19.19 43.36 -7.96
C ASN A 229 19.48 43.14 -6.46
N GLU A 230 19.62 41.88 -6.04
CA GLU A 230 19.91 41.47 -4.65
C GLU A 230 18.78 41.83 -3.65
N MET A 231 17.58 42.17 -4.14
CA MET A 231 16.41 42.33 -3.29
C MET A 231 15.67 40.99 -3.12
N GLU A 232 15.02 40.85 -1.98
CA GLU A 232 14.08 39.75 -1.73
C GLU A 232 12.65 40.24 -2.03
N LEU A 233 11.90 39.43 -2.77
CA LEU A 233 10.48 39.63 -3.03
C LEU A 233 9.72 38.44 -2.47
N THR A 234 8.90 38.68 -1.45
CA THR A 234 7.89 37.70 -1.01
C THR A 234 6.70 37.80 -1.95
N VAL A 235 6.34 36.68 -2.56
CA VAL A 235 5.18 36.55 -3.43
C VAL A 235 4.13 35.73 -2.71
N GLU A 236 3.01 36.36 -2.40
CA GLU A 236 1.81 35.68 -1.90
C GLU A 236 1.14 34.94 -3.05
N ASN A 237 0.57 33.76 -2.75
CA ASN A 237 -0.13 32.91 -3.72
C ASN A 237 0.73 32.60 -4.96
N ALA A 238 1.99 32.25 -4.73
CA ALA A 238 2.97 31.99 -5.79
C ALA A 238 2.64 30.71 -6.57
N TYR A 239 2.07 29.72 -5.91
CA TYR A 239 1.66 28.46 -6.51
C TYR A 239 0.27 28.14 -5.99
N CYS A 240 -0.72 28.14 -6.86
CA CYS A 240 -2.09 27.82 -6.51
C CYS A 240 -2.56 26.61 -7.30
N ASP A 241 -3.31 25.74 -6.66
CA ASP A 241 -3.93 24.56 -7.25
C ASP A 241 -5.38 24.45 -6.76
N THR A 242 -6.26 23.98 -7.62
CA THR A 242 -7.66 23.69 -7.28
C THR A 242 -8.02 22.32 -7.85
N LEU A 243 -8.38 21.38 -6.97
CA LEU A 243 -8.91 20.09 -7.38
C LEU A 243 -10.37 20.24 -7.82
N LEU A 244 -10.64 20.06 -9.11
CA LEU A 244 -11.97 20.22 -9.71
C LEU A 244 -12.81 18.94 -9.68
N SER A 245 -12.16 17.78 -9.84
CA SER A 245 -12.84 16.50 -9.88
C SER A 245 -11.92 15.34 -9.50
N LEU A 246 -12.46 14.38 -8.75
CA LEU A 246 -11.84 13.08 -8.51
C LEU A 246 -12.91 11.98 -8.33
N PRO A 247 -13.58 11.52 -9.41
CA PRO A 247 -14.38 10.32 -9.40
C PRO A 247 -13.51 9.07 -9.44
N ILE A 248 -13.76 8.12 -8.54
CA ILE A 248 -13.23 6.75 -8.58
C ILE A 248 -14.36 5.76 -8.83
N ILE A 249 -14.13 4.78 -9.69
CA ILE A 249 -15.09 3.73 -10.06
C ILE A 249 -14.50 2.39 -9.64
N PHE A 250 -15.23 1.64 -8.83
CA PHE A 250 -14.93 0.25 -8.48
C PHE A 250 -15.91 -0.69 -9.17
N ASN A 251 -15.39 -1.65 -9.92
CA ASN A 251 -16.17 -2.65 -10.64
C ASN A 251 -16.18 -3.99 -9.87
N ALA A 252 -17.24 -4.77 -10.10
CA ALA A 252 -17.44 -6.07 -9.47
C ALA A 252 -16.42 -7.15 -9.88
N ASP A 253 -15.65 -6.90 -10.94
CA ASP A 253 -14.59 -7.79 -11.43
C ASP A 253 -13.21 -7.47 -10.82
N GLY A 254 -13.17 -6.63 -9.79
CA GLY A 254 -11.93 -6.24 -9.12
C GLY A 254 -11.12 -5.19 -9.86
N THR A 255 -11.64 -4.59 -10.94
CA THR A 255 -10.99 -3.45 -11.62
C THR A 255 -11.45 -2.11 -11.04
N TYR A 256 -10.56 -1.12 -11.07
CA TYR A 256 -10.90 0.27 -10.77
C TYR A 256 -10.41 1.24 -11.85
N SER A 257 -10.98 2.43 -11.84
CA SER A 257 -10.42 3.59 -12.54
C SER A 257 -10.75 4.87 -11.79
N TYR A 258 -9.84 5.85 -11.76
CA TYR A 258 -10.18 7.21 -11.37
C TYR A 258 -9.63 8.25 -12.35
N ALA A 259 -10.22 9.44 -12.31
CA ALA A 259 -9.73 10.61 -13.04
C ALA A 259 -9.62 11.78 -12.07
N GLU A 260 -8.43 12.34 -11.92
CA GLU A 260 -8.17 13.59 -11.21
C GLU A 260 -8.15 14.71 -12.23
N THR A 261 -8.81 15.83 -11.94
CA THR A 261 -8.75 17.03 -12.77
C THR A 261 -8.53 18.23 -11.89
N SER A 262 -7.51 19.02 -12.21
CA SER A 262 -7.11 20.20 -11.47
C SER A 262 -6.78 21.35 -12.43
N ASN A 263 -6.80 22.55 -11.88
CA ASN A 263 -6.27 23.75 -12.52
C ASN A 263 -5.28 24.40 -11.58
N TYR A 264 -4.20 24.93 -12.13
CA TYR A 264 -3.11 25.49 -11.36
C TYR A 264 -2.66 26.83 -11.93
N THR A 265 -2.09 27.66 -11.08
CA THR A 265 -1.41 28.89 -11.46
C THR A 265 -0.05 28.94 -10.78
N ASN A 266 1.01 29.02 -11.58
CA ASN A 266 2.38 29.03 -11.09
C ASN A 266 3.05 30.39 -11.29
N LEU A 267 3.94 30.72 -10.37
CA LEU A 267 4.85 31.84 -10.50
C LEU A 267 5.81 31.60 -11.67
N ASP A 268 5.87 32.54 -12.62
CA ASP A 268 6.99 32.60 -13.56
C ASP A 268 8.22 33.10 -12.79
N TYR A 269 8.96 32.12 -12.24
CA TYR A 269 10.11 32.40 -11.40
C TYR A 269 11.18 33.21 -12.14
N GLN A 270 11.42 32.91 -13.42
CA GLN A 270 12.45 33.58 -14.20
C GLN A 270 12.08 35.04 -14.44
N GLN A 271 10.88 35.32 -14.96
CA GLN A 271 10.42 36.67 -15.22
C GLN A 271 10.29 37.48 -13.93
N THR A 272 9.84 36.84 -12.84
CA THR A 272 9.75 37.45 -11.52
C THR A 272 11.13 37.86 -11.00
N ARG A 273 12.11 36.96 -11.10
CA ARG A 273 13.49 37.22 -10.67
C ARG A 273 14.16 38.35 -11.47
N GLU A 274 13.97 38.36 -12.79
CA GLU A 274 14.58 39.36 -13.70
C GLU A 274 14.02 40.77 -13.46
N ASN A 275 12.71 40.90 -13.25
CA ASN A 275 12.04 42.19 -13.10
C ASN A 275 11.84 42.64 -11.65
N CYS A 276 12.02 41.72 -10.70
CA CYS A 276 11.69 41.89 -9.28
C CYS A 276 10.24 42.35 -9.04
N ILE A 277 9.33 41.82 -9.84
CA ILE A 277 7.88 42.02 -9.77
C ILE A 277 7.24 40.66 -10.03
N ALA A 278 6.28 40.24 -9.20
CA ALA A 278 5.59 38.98 -9.38
C ALA A 278 4.96 38.89 -10.77
N SER A 279 5.30 37.83 -11.50
CA SER A 279 4.73 37.46 -12.78
C SER A 279 4.33 36.00 -12.72
N PHE A 280 3.19 35.67 -13.32
CA PHE A 280 2.58 34.36 -13.26
C PHE A 280 2.44 33.80 -14.67
N GLU A 281 2.51 32.48 -14.77
CA GLU A 281 2.19 31.76 -15.98
C GLU A 281 0.68 31.87 -16.28
N GLU A 282 0.26 31.51 -17.50
CA GLU A 282 -1.15 31.34 -17.79
C GLU A 282 -1.71 30.19 -16.94
N GLU A 283 -2.99 30.27 -16.56
CA GLU A 283 -3.65 29.18 -15.83
C GLU A 283 -3.53 27.88 -16.62
N GLY A 284 -2.99 26.86 -15.95
CA GLY A 284 -2.80 25.53 -16.50
C GLY A 284 -3.94 24.61 -16.11
N GLU A 285 -4.17 23.59 -16.94
CA GLU A 285 -5.10 22.50 -16.65
C GLU A 285 -4.34 21.18 -16.66
N GLU A 286 -4.61 20.34 -15.67
CA GLU A 286 -4.06 19.00 -15.55
C GLU A 286 -5.18 17.96 -15.40
N MET A 287 -5.02 16.82 -16.06
CA MET A 287 -5.86 15.65 -15.87
C MET A 287 -4.98 14.42 -15.72
N TYR A 288 -5.17 13.68 -14.64
CA TYR A 288 -4.57 12.38 -14.43
C TYR A 288 -5.65 11.30 -14.48
N THR A 289 -5.40 10.20 -15.16
CA THR A 289 -6.26 9.02 -15.09
C THR A 289 -5.44 7.81 -14.70
N SER A 290 -6.00 7.00 -13.82
CA SER A 290 -5.42 5.76 -13.34
C SER A 290 -6.39 4.61 -13.59
N LYS A 291 -5.85 3.45 -13.96
CA LYS A 291 -6.61 2.21 -14.05
C LYS A 291 -5.78 1.06 -13.52
N GLY A 292 -6.47 0.14 -12.87
CA GLY A 292 -5.87 -1.11 -12.46
C GLY A 292 -6.85 -1.96 -11.66
N ASN A 293 -6.35 -2.60 -10.62
CA ASN A 293 -7.11 -3.55 -9.82
C ASN A 293 -7.17 -3.12 -8.36
N TRP A 294 -8.24 -3.52 -7.67
CA TRP A 294 -8.44 -3.28 -6.26
C TRP A 294 -8.70 -4.59 -5.52
N ALA A 295 -8.23 -4.67 -4.29
CA ALA A 295 -8.48 -5.76 -3.36
C ALA A 295 -8.94 -5.17 -2.02
N TYR A 296 -9.82 -5.88 -1.32
CA TYR A 296 -10.28 -5.51 0.00
C TYR A 296 -10.10 -6.67 0.96
N ASP A 297 -9.15 -6.55 1.88
CA ASP A 297 -8.95 -7.49 2.97
C ASP A 297 -10.12 -7.33 3.96
N GLU A 298 -10.99 -8.35 4.01
CA GLU A 298 -12.17 -8.36 4.88
C GLU A 298 -11.84 -8.47 6.37
N GLU A 299 -10.67 -8.99 6.72
CA GLU A 299 -10.26 -9.22 8.11
C GLU A 299 -9.68 -7.94 8.72
N GLU A 300 -8.83 -7.23 7.97
CA GLU A 300 -8.21 -5.98 8.39
C GLU A 300 -9.03 -4.73 8.01
N GLY A 301 -10.00 -4.88 7.11
CA GLY A 301 -10.81 -3.78 6.59
C GLY A 301 -9.98 -2.81 5.74
N ARG A 302 -9.02 -3.33 4.97
CA ARG A 302 -8.06 -2.57 4.18
C ARG A 302 -8.40 -2.62 2.70
N LEU A 303 -8.25 -1.49 2.02
CA LEU A 303 -8.40 -1.36 0.58
C LEU A 303 -7.01 -1.13 -0.03
N THR A 304 -6.69 -1.92 -1.04
CA THR A 304 -5.50 -1.73 -1.86
C THR A 304 -5.88 -1.39 -3.30
N LEU A 305 -5.17 -0.43 -3.89
CA LEU A 305 -5.24 -0.07 -5.30
C LEU A 305 -3.89 -0.30 -5.95
N VAL A 306 -3.86 -1.12 -7.01
CA VAL A 306 -2.67 -1.36 -7.83
C VAL A 306 -2.92 -0.79 -9.23
N GLU A 307 -2.17 0.24 -9.61
CA GLU A 307 -2.22 0.87 -10.92
C GLU A 307 -1.42 0.07 -11.95
N PHE A 308 -1.99 -0.17 -13.13
CA PHE A 308 -1.30 -0.78 -14.28
C PHE A 308 -1.22 0.14 -15.49
N GLU A 309 -2.17 1.08 -15.62
CA GLU A 309 -2.21 2.05 -16.72
C GLU A 309 -2.45 3.44 -16.15
N TYR A 310 -1.74 4.43 -16.68
CA TYR A 310 -2.01 5.84 -16.41
C TYR A 310 -1.97 6.69 -17.67
N SER A 311 -2.66 7.83 -17.60
CA SER A 311 -2.57 8.91 -18.58
C SER A 311 -2.49 10.23 -17.83
N GLU A 312 -1.61 11.11 -18.29
CA GLU A 312 -1.47 12.46 -17.79
C GLU A 312 -1.66 13.42 -18.96
N ILE A 313 -2.45 14.47 -18.76
CA ILE A 313 -2.67 15.54 -19.72
C ILE A 313 -2.36 16.84 -19.00
N ASP A 314 -1.29 17.52 -19.41
CA ASP A 314 -0.92 18.84 -18.91
C ASP A 314 -0.99 19.84 -20.07
N ASN A 315 -1.85 20.84 -19.96
CA ASN A 315 -2.06 21.88 -20.98
C ASN A 315 -2.28 21.31 -22.40
N GLY A 316 -3.00 20.19 -22.49
CA GLY A 316 -3.31 19.49 -23.73
C GLY A 316 -2.19 18.60 -24.28
N VAL A 317 -1.05 18.49 -23.58
CA VAL A 317 0.02 17.53 -23.89
C VAL A 317 -0.23 16.25 -23.11
N SER A 318 -0.35 15.12 -23.81
CA SER A 318 -0.63 13.82 -23.17
C SER A 318 0.61 12.94 -23.08
N GLU A 319 0.81 12.36 -21.90
CA GLU A 319 1.70 11.24 -21.61
C GLU A 319 0.85 10.03 -21.19
N ASN A 320 1.28 8.83 -21.56
CA ASN A 320 0.62 7.58 -21.16
C ASN A 320 1.70 6.58 -20.79
N GLY A 321 1.43 5.74 -19.81
CA GLY A 321 2.30 4.61 -19.53
C GLY A 321 1.58 3.40 -18.97
N PHE A 322 2.38 2.36 -18.84
CA PHE A 322 1.96 1.03 -18.44
C PHE A 322 3.00 0.49 -17.46
N GLU A 323 2.55 0.12 -16.27
CA GLU A 323 3.38 -0.48 -15.23
C GLU A 323 3.21 -2.00 -15.33
N GLU A 324 4.18 -2.69 -15.94
CA GLU A 324 4.07 -4.13 -16.25
C GLU A 324 3.81 -4.97 -15.00
N ASP A 325 4.54 -4.66 -13.94
CA ASP A 325 4.45 -5.30 -12.62
C ASP A 325 3.42 -4.60 -11.71
N GLY A 326 2.74 -3.56 -12.19
CA GLY A 326 1.83 -2.75 -11.39
C GLY A 326 2.55 -1.84 -10.39
N TYR A 327 1.85 -0.78 -9.99
CA TYR A 327 2.32 0.20 -9.02
C TYR A 327 1.34 0.23 -7.84
N LEU A 328 1.83 -0.02 -6.63
CA LEU A 328 1.03 0.09 -5.41
C LEU A 328 0.67 1.56 -5.19
N LEU A 329 -0.52 1.94 -5.65
CA LEU A 329 -0.98 3.32 -5.61
C LEU A 329 -1.44 3.69 -4.20
N PHE A 330 -2.24 2.82 -3.58
CA PHE A 330 -2.83 3.04 -2.27
C PHE A 330 -2.93 1.73 -1.51
N ASP A 331 -2.57 1.74 -0.24
CA ASP A 331 -2.90 0.69 0.73
C ASP A 331 -3.26 1.36 2.05
N GLY A 332 -4.41 1.03 2.61
CA GLY A 332 -4.91 1.68 3.81
C GLY A 332 -6.28 1.19 4.24
N LYS A 333 -6.75 1.64 5.40
CA LYS A 333 -8.07 1.23 5.92
C LYS A 333 -9.17 1.88 5.11
N ALA A 334 -10.31 1.20 5.01
CA ALA A 334 -11.48 1.73 4.35
C ALA A 334 -12.75 1.53 5.19
N THR A 335 -13.46 2.65 5.42
CA THR A 335 -14.78 2.66 6.03
C THR A 335 -15.84 2.90 4.97
N ILE A 336 -16.77 1.96 4.83
CA ILE A 336 -17.77 1.95 3.75
C ILE A 336 -19.19 1.95 4.33
N THR A 337 -20.01 2.84 3.82
CA THR A 337 -21.47 2.90 4.06
C THR A 337 -22.20 2.94 2.71
N GLU A 338 -23.53 2.99 2.70
CA GLU A 338 -24.29 3.05 1.44
C GLU A 338 -23.96 4.28 0.58
N SER A 339 -23.60 5.40 1.21
CA SER A 339 -23.42 6.70 0.54
C SER A 339 -22.08 7.37 0.81
N SER A 340 -21.24 6.82 1.70
CA SER A 340 -19.92 7.37 2.03
C SER A 340 -18.84 6.29 2.02
N LEU A 341 -17.71 6.65 1.44
CA LEU A 341 -16.45 5.90 1.46
C LEU A 341 -15.39 6.81 2.07
N ILE A 342 -14.69 6.33 3.08
CA ILE A 342 -13.52 6.98 3.66
C ILE A 342 -12.36 6.01 3.53
N ILE A 343 -11.29 6.44 2.87
CA ILE A 343 -10.04 5.67 2.81
C ILE A 343 -8.97 6.41 3.61
N GLU A 344 -8.28 5.68 4.47
CA GLU A 344 -7.31 6.18 5.46
C GLU A 344 -5.95 5.57 5.15
N GLY A 345 -4.96 6.42 4.87
CA GLY A 345 -3.57 6.02 4.65
C GLY A 345 -2.63 6.61 5.70
N GLU A 346 -1.54 5.90 5.98
CA GLU A 346 -0.46 6.37 6.84
C GLU A 346 0.66 6.95 5.96
N TYR A 347 1.03 8.21 6.20
CA TYR A 347 2.02 8.93 5.42
C TYR A 347 3.17 9.35 6.32
N ASN A 348 4.38 9.34 5.76
CA ASN A 348 5.59 9.70 6.49
C ASN A 348 6.31 10.82 5.75
N ASP A 349 6.50 11.98 6.39
CA ASP A 349 7.45 12.99 5.93
C ASP A 349 8.75 12.90 6.73
N ASP A 350 9.81 13.60 6.31
CA ASP A 350 11.14 13.48 6.96
C ASP A 350 11.13 13.80 8.49
N LEU A 351 10.01 14.23 9.09
CA LEU A 351 9.86 14.64 10.48
C LEU A 351 8.78 13.87 11.26
N GLU A 352 7.70 13.40 10.63
CA GLU A 352 6.55 12.82 11.33
C GLU A 352 5.74 11.84 10.46
N THR A 353 5.19 10.81 11.11
CA THR A 353 4.14 9.96 10.55
C THR A 353 2.78 10.56 10.88
N TYR A 354 1.91 10.75 9.88
CA TYR A 354 0.58 11.32 10.03
C TYR A 354 -0.47 10.49 9.27
N ILE A 355 -1.73 10.58 9.72
CA ILE A 355 -2.84 9.89 9.09
C ILE A 355 -3.60 10.85 8.19
N VAL A 356 -3.87 10.40 6.96
CA VAL A 356 -4.67 11.13 5.98
C VAL A 356 -5.91 10.33 5.64
N GLU A 357 -7.07 10.97 5.73
CA GLU A 357 -8.33 10.41 5.25
C GLU A 357 -8.79 11.14 3.99
N PHE A 358 -9.21 10.38 2.98
CA PHE A 358 -9.87 10.88 1.78
C PHE A 358 -11.34 10.49 1.82
N HIS A 359 -12.22 11.48 1.72
CA HIS A 359 -13.67 11.31 1.90
C HIS A 359 -14.38 11.38 0.55
N PHE A 360 -15.22 10.38 0.28
CA PHE A 360 -15.98 10.28 -0.97
C PHE A 360 -17.47 10.02 -0.71
N ASN A 361 -18.31 10.44 -1.65
CA ASN A 361 -19.75 10.17 -1.68
C ASN A 361 -20.19 9.53 -3.00
N LYS A 362 -21.20 8.67 -2.91
CA LYS A 362 -21.74 7.92 -4.07
C LYS A 362 -22.64 8.77 -4.98
#